data_AF-A0A4U3B1U0-F1
#
_entry.id   AF-A0A4U3B1U0-F1
#
_cell.length_a   1.000
_cell.length_b   1.000
_cell.length_c   1.000
_cell.angle_alpha   90.00
_cell.angle_beta   90.00
_cell.angle_gamma   90.00
#
_symmetry.space_group_name_H-M   'P 1'
#
loop_
_entity.id
_entity.type
_entity.pdbx_description
1 polymer ?
#
loop_
_entity_poly.entity_id
_entity_poly.type
_entity_poly.pdbx_seq_one_letter_code
_entity_poly.pdbx_strand_id
1 'polypeptide(L)' 'MNILFAVSECVPFVKSGGLADVAGALPKELKKLGVDVRIILPNYSLIPQKLRDGCTLH' A
#
# COMPACT_ATOMS: atom_id res chain seq x y z
N MET A 1 -1.30 9.77 16.27
CA MET A 1 -2.04 8.51 16.12
C MET A 1 -1.41 7.74 14.96
N ASN A 2 -1.14 6.45 15.14
CA ASN A 2 -0.43 5.63 14.16
C ASN A 2 -1.40 4.60 13.57
N ILE A 3 -1.49 4.52 12.24
CA ILE A 3 -2.40 3.63 11.53
C ILE A 3 -1.63 2.77 10.52
N LEU A 4 -1.86 1.46 10.53
CA LEU A 4 -1.38 0.53 9.51
C LEU A 4 -2.57 -0.05 8.75
N PHE A 5 -2.65 0.25 7.45
CA PHE A 5 -3.62 -0.36 6.55
C PHE A 5 -3.08 -1.69 6.05
N ALA A 6 -3.74 -2.79 6.41
CA ALA A 6 -3.50 -4.10 5.82
C ALA A 6 -4.52 -4.35 4.70
N VAL A 7 -4.05 -4.40 3.46
CA VAL A 7 -4.92 -4.51 2.27
C VAL A 7 -4.38 -5.56 1.30
N SER A 8 -5.28 -6.18 0.54
CA SER A 8 -4.90 -7.09 -0.55
C SER A 8 -4.55 -6.35 -1.85
N GLU A 9 -4.99 -5.10 -2.01
CA GLU A 9 -4.76 -4.32 -3.23
C GLU A 9 -4.59 -2.82 -2.92
N CYS A 10 -3.75 -2.14 -3.70
CA CYS A 10 -3.46 -0.72 -3.56
C CYS A 10 -2.84 -0.17 -4.86
N VAL A 11 -3.38 0.93 -5.37
CA VAL A 11 -2.75 1.63 -6.52
C VAL A 11 -1.45 2.33 -6.10
N PRO A 12 -0.41 2.39 -6.95
CA PRO A 12 -0.34 1.86 -8.32
C PRO A 12 0.18 0.41 -8.42
N PHE A 13 0.30 -0.32 -7.31
CA PHE A 13 0.98 -1.62 -7.29
C PHE A 13 0.08 -2.77 -7.73
N VAL A 14 -1.11 -2.88 -7.13
CA VAL A 14 -2.04 -4.00 -7.35
C VAL A 14 -3.45 -3.47 -7.40
N LYS A 15 -4.18 -3.81 -8.45
CA LYS A 15 -5.58 -3.42 -8.63
C LYS A 15 -6.38 -4.55 -9.26
N SER A 16 -7.36 -5.06 -8.52
CA SER A 16 -8.42 -5.93 -9.04
C SER A 16 -9.79 -5.25 -8.99
N GLY A 17 -10.01 -4.33 -8.04
CA GLY A 17 -11.27 -3.62 -7.89
C GLY A 17 -11.16 -2.22 -7.25
N GLY A 18 -12.24 -1.84 -6.56
CA GLY A 18 -12.39 -0.52 -5.93
C GLY A 18 -11.68 -0.37 -4.59
N LEU A 19 -11.31 -1.47 -3.92
CA LEU A 19 -10.52 -1.40 -2.69
C LEU A 19 -9.14 -0.77 -2.97
N ALA A 20 -8.54 -1.06 -4.13
CA ALA A 20 -7.25 -0.49 -4.51
C ALA A 20 -7.28 1.04 -4.62
N ASP A 21 -8.41 1.62 -5.07
CA ASP A 21 -8.58 3.07 -5.19
C ASP A 21 -8.68 3.71 -3.82
N VAL A 22 -9.47 3.12 -2.92
CA VAL A 22 -9.62 3.60 -1.54
C VAL A 22 -8.30 3.48 -0.78
N ALA A 23 -7.63 2.34 -0.87
CA ALA A 23 -6.33 2.09 -0.24
C ALA A 23 -5.23 3.02 -0.76
N GLY A 24 -5.34 3.48 -2.02
CA GLY A 24 -4.41 4.44 -2.60
C GLY A 24 -4.76 5.91 -2.30
N ALA A 25 -6.02 6.26 -2.06
CA ALA A 25 -6.48 7.63 -1.88
C ALA A 25 -6.59 8.04 -0.40
N LEU A 26 -7.29 7.24 0.42
CA LEU A 26 -7.60 7.61 1.81
C LEU A 26 -6.34 7.79 2.68
N PRO A 27 -5.35 6.87 2.66
CA PRO A 27 -4.12 7.07 3.43
C PRO A 27 -3.36 8.35 3.03
N LYS A 28 -3.43 8.78 1.76
CA LYS A 28 -2.80 10.04 1.34
C LYS A 28 -3.47 11.24 1.99
N GLU A 29 -4.79 11.26 2.07
CA GLU A 29 -5.52 12.36 2.72
C GLU A 29 -5.30 12.35 4.25
N LEU A 30 -5.30 11.18 4.88
CA LEU A 30 -4.96 11.06 6.32
C LEU A 30 -3.56 11.59 6.62
N LYS A 31 -2.59 11.32 5.75
CA LYS A 31 -1.23 11.85 5.90
C LYS A 31 -1.20 13.38 5.84
N LYS A 32 -2.01 14.02 4.98
CA LYS A 32 -2.12 15.50 4.92
C LYS A 32 -2.70 16.09 6.20
N LEU A 33 -3.54 15.34 6.91
CA LEU A 33 -4.08 15.72 8.22
C LEU A 33 -3.11 15.45 9.40
N GLY A 34 -1.87 15.04 9.12
CA GLY A 34 -0.84 14.82 10.13
C GLY A 34 -0.87 13.45 10.80
N VAL A 35 -1.58 12.47 10.23
CA VAL A 35 -1.61 11.09 10.74
C VAL A 35 -0.39 10.31 10.22
N ASP A 36 0.33 9.60 11.10
CA ASP A 36 1.34 8.61 10.66
C ASP A 36 0.60 7.37 10.16
N VAL A 37 0.58 7.20 8.85
CA VAL A 37 -0.13 6.12 8.17
C VAL A 37 0.79 5.35 7.25
N ARG A 38 0.70 4.02 7.33
CA ARG A 38 1.45 3.09 6.50
C ARG A 38 0.50 2.08 5.86
N ILE A 39 0.95 1.49 4.77
CA ILE A 39 0.20 0.45 4.04
C ILE A 39 1.10 -0.79 3.97
N ILE A 40 0.52 -1.95 4.27
CA ILE A 40 1.12 -3.26 4.03
C ILE A 40 0.22 -4.04 3.07
N LEU A 41 0.83 -4.67 2.08
CA LEU A 41 0.18 -5.54 1.12
C LEU A 41 1.11 -6.72 0.76
N PRO A 42 0.57 -7.84 0.27
CA PRO A 42 1.39 -8.97 -0.16
C PRO A 42 2.35 -8.59 -1.30
N ASN A 43 3.54 -9.20 -1.29
CA ASN A 43 4.59 -8.97 -2.29
C ASN A 43 4.33 -9.76 -3.59
N TYR A 44 3.23 -9.43 -4.28
CA TYR A 44 2.77 -10.11 -5.49
C TYR A 44 3.78 -9.98 -6.65
N SER A 45 3.79 -10.99 -7.52
CA SER A 45 4.67 -11.04 -8.71
C SER A 45 4.44 -9.92 -9.73
N LEU A 46 3.25 -9.31 -9.69
CA LEU A 46 2.84 -8.20 -10.54
C LEU A 46 3.44 -6.84 -10.11
N ILE A 47 4.06 -6.76 -8.92
CA ILE A 47 4.83 -5.60 -8.50
C ILE A 47 6.19 -5.62 -9.24
N PRO A 48 6.68 -4.50 -9.80
CA PRO A 48 7.98 -4.45 -10.47
C PRO A 48 9.11 -5.00 -9.59
N GLN A 49 9.94 -5.89 -10.14
CA GLN A 49 10.99 -6.59 -9.40
C GLN A 49 11.91 -5.65 -8.61
N LYS A 50 12.31 -4.52 -9.22
CA LYS A 50 13.11 -3.46 -8.57
C LYS A 50 12.54 -2.97 -7.23
N LEU A 51 11.21 -3.00 -7.07
CA LEU A 51 10.54 -2.62 -5.83
C LEU A 51 10.41 -3.80 -4.85
N ARG A 52 10.43 -5.03 -5.34
CA ARG A 52 10.33 -6.27 -4.54
C ARG A 52 11.66 -6.70 -3.94
N ASP A 53 12.78 -6.37 -4.59
CA ASP A 53 14.13 -6.80 -4.19
C ASP A 53 14.47 -6.37 -2.76
N GLY A 54 14.05 -5.17 -2.34
CA GLY A 54 14.23 -4.66 -0.97
C GLY A 54 13.20 -5.13 0.06
N CYS A 55 12.23 -5.97 -0.35
CA CYS A 55 11.16 -6.48 0.51
C CYS A 55 11.34 -7.97 0.85
N THR A 56 12.52 -8.52 0.61
CA THR A 56 12.86 -9.90 1.00
C THR A 56 13.36 -9.92 2.44
N LEU A 57 12.88 -10.90 3.23
CA LEU A 57 13.47 -11.21 4.52
C LEU A 57 14.81 -11.89 4.22
N HIS A 58 15.92 -11.17 4.48
CA HIS A 58 17.24 -11.78 4.55
C HIS A 58 17.39 -12.56 5.86
#